data_AF-A0A7Y9WJF3-F1
#
_entry.id   AF-A0A7Y9WJF3-F1
#
_cell.length_a   1.000
_cell.length_b   1.000
_cell.length_c   1.000
_cell.angle_alpha   90.00
_cell.angle_beta   90.00
_cell.angle_gamma   90.00
#
_symmetry.space_group_name_H-M   'P 1'
#
loop_
_entity.id
_entity.type
_entity.pdbx_description
1 polymer ?
#
loop_
_entity_poly.entity_id
_entity_poly.type
_entity_poly.pdbx_seq_one_letter_code
_entity_poly.pdbx_strand_id
1 'polypeptide(L)'
;MKFSPSMGSGYPEDVEYAELPADLIEVSDADWQSAMARPAGYTFTFSKDGVLSIYPPAEPTADDKAASARAQRDLIMSQCEWVVNRHRDQQDAGSGTSLSTAQYQTWLSYRQSLRDISKQPTWPTSVDWPTAPPAAAEPQE
;
A
#
# COMPACT_ATOMS: atom_id res chain seq x y z
N MET A 1 -16.48 -31.12 -10.84
CA MET A 1 -16.61 -29.81 -10.14
C MET A 1 -17.33 -28.84 -11.07
N LYS A 2 -18.22 -27.99 -10.54
CA LYS A 2 -18.90 -26.94 -11.35
C LYS A 2 -18.54 -25.54 -10.85
N PHE A 3 -18.60 -24.54 -11.73
CA PHE A 3 -18.33 -23.14 -11.40
C PHE A 3 -19.42 -22.24 -12.00
N SER A 4 -19.87 -21.24 -11.24
CA SER A 4 -20.76 -20.18 -11.74
C SER A 4 -19.98 -18.87 -11.88
N PRO A 5 -19.79 -18.36 -13.10
CA PRO A 5 -19.15 -17.07 -13.33
C PRO A 5 -19.91 -15.89 -12.72
N SER A 6 -21.25 -15.90 -12.76
CA SER A 6 -22.06 -14.81 -12.19
C SER A 6 -21.95 -14.72 -10.67
N MET A 7 -21.84 -15.87 -9.98
CA MET A 7 -21.70 -15.91 -8.52
C MET A 7 -20.24 -15.96 -8.06
N GLY A 8 -19.29 -16.13 -8.98
CA GLY A 8 -17.86 -16.28 -8.67
C GLY A 8 -17.56 -17.46 -7.72
N SER A 9 -18.39 -18.50 -7.74
CA SER A 9 -18.39 -19.57 -6.74
C SER A 9 -18.30 -20.96 -7.37
N GLY A 10 -17.59 -21.87 -6.72
CA GLY A 10 -17.48 -23.28 -7.09
C GLY A 10 -18.52 -24.14 -6.37
N TYR A 11 -19.04 -25.13 -7.09
CA TYR A 11 -20.08 -26.07 -6.66
C TYR A 11 -19.55 -27.50 -6.81
N PRO A 12 -19.00 -28.10 -5.73
CA PRO A 12 -18.70 -29.52 -5.67
C PRO A 12 -19.95 -30.37 -5.93
N GLU A 13 -19.81 -31.47 -6.66
CA GLU A 13 -20.95 -32.34 -7.04
C GLU A 13 -21.40 -33.28 -5.92
N ASP A 14 -20.58 -33.43 -4.88
CA ASP A 14 -20.87 -34.22 -3.68
C ASP A 14 -21.69 -33.47 -2.63
N VAL A 15 -22.02 -32.19 -2.88
CA VAL A 15 -22.85 -31.36 -2.02
C VAL A 15 -24.21 -31.15 -2.68
N GLU A 16 -25.28 -31.37 -1.91
CA GLU A 16 -26.64 -31.12 -2.35
C GLU A 16 -27.00 -29.63 -2.15
N TYR A 17 -27.37 -28.95 -3.23
CA TYR A 17 -27.76 -27.54 -3.20
C TYR A 17 -29.27 -27.41 -3.42
N ALA A 18 -29.91 -26.55 -2.64
CA ALA A 18 -31.34 -26.27 -2.78
C ALA A 18 -31.68 -25.58 -4.12
N GLU A 19 -30.79 -24.72 -4.60
CA GLU A 19 -30.91 -24.05 -5.90
C GLU A 19 -29.52 -23.94 -6.53
N LEU A 20 -29.43 -24.25 -7.82
CA LEU A 20 -28.20 -24.17 -8.60
C LEU A 20 -28.30 -23.04 -9.63
N PRO A 21 -27.23 -22.26 -9.85
CA PRO A 21 -27.21 -21.25 -10.88
C PRO A 21 -27.41 -21.84 -12.29
N ALA A 22 -28.04 -21.08 -13.18
CA ALA A 22 -28.25 -21.52 -14.57
C ALA A 22 -26.98 -21.45 -15.43
N ASP A 23 -25.95 -20.74 -14.97
CA ASP A 23 -24.69 -20.50 -15.69
C ASP A 23 -23.54 -21.41 -15.21
N LEU A 24 -23.87 -22.59 -14.69
CA LEU A 24 -22.87 -23.56 -14.26
C LEU A 24 -22.07 -24.11 -15.45
N ILE A 25 -20.75 -24.09 -15.27
CA ILE A 25 -19.78 -24.62 -16.22
C ILE A 25 -19.04 -25.76 -15.53
N GLU A 26 -18.87 -26.88 -16.24
CA GLU A 26 -18.03 -27.98 -15.77
C GLU A 26 -16.55 -27.59 -15.87
N VAL A 27 -15.83 -27.77 -14.77
CA VAL A 27 -14.40 -27.45 -14.68
C VAL A 27 -13.65 -28.66 -14.14
N SER A 28 -12.43 -28.87 -14.62
CA SER A 28 -11.59 -29.96 -14.13
C SER A 28 -11.12 -29.67 -12.70
N ASP A 29 -10.95 -30.72 -11.89
CA ASP A 29 -10.41 -30.56 -10.53
C ASP A 29 -8.99 -29.97 -10.53
N ALA A 30 -8.20 -30.26 -11.57
CA ALA A 30 -6.86 -29.72 -11.75
C ALA A 30 -6.87 -28.21 -12.01
N ASP A 31 -7.78 -27.73 -12.86
CA ASP A 31 -7.95 -26.30 -13.12
C ASP A 31 -8.53 -25.59 -11.89
N TRP A 32 -9.47 -26.22 -11.20
CA TRP A 32 -9.98 -25.69 -9.93
C TRP A 32 -8.87 -25.53 -8.89
N GLN A 33 -8.02 -26.55 -8.72
CA GLN A 33 -6.86 -26.47 -7.83
C GLN A 33 -5.89 -25.35 -8.25
N SER A 34 -5.63 -25.20 -9.56
CA SER A 34 -4.78 -24.13 -10.08
C SER A 34 -5.37 -22.74 -9.82
N ALA A 35 -6.69 -22.58 -9.95
CA ALA A 35 -7.40 -21.35 -9.62
C ALA A 35 -7.31 -21.01 -8.13
N MET A 36 -7.41 -22.01 -7.25
CA MET A 36 -7.29 -21.83 -5.80
C MET A 36 -5.85 -21.59 -5.36
N ALA A 37 -4.87 -22.13 -6.08
CA ALA A 37 -3.43 -21.93 -5.84
C ALA A 37 -2.87 -20.66 -6.52
N ARG A 38 -3.72 -19.81 -7.09
CA ARG A 38 -3.28 -18.58 -7.78
C ARG A 38 -2.52 -17.64 -6.83
N PRO A 39 -1.61 -16.79 -7.35
CA PRO A 39 -0.91 -15.83 -6.51
C PRO A 39 -1.85 -14.82 -5.85
N ALA A 40 -1.43 -14.26 -4.71
CA ALA A 40 -2.21 -13.25 -4.01
C ALA A 40 -2.48 -12.02 -4.91
N GLY A 41 -3.72 -11.54 -4.89
CA GLY A 41 -4.17 -10.40 -5.70
C GLY A 41 -4.56 -10.73 -7.14
N TYR A 42 -4.27 -11.95 -7.62
CA TYR A 42 -4.72 -12.38 -8.95
C TYR A 42 -6.19 -12.76 -8.93
N THR A 43 -6.87 -12.48 -10.03
CA THR A 43 -8.24 -12.92 -10.29
C THR A 43 -8.21 -14.08 -11.28
N PHE A 44 -9.30 -14.81 -11.37
CA PHE A 44 -9.44 -15.87 -12.36
C PHE A 44 -10.86 -15.92 -12.88
N THR A 45 -11.01 -16.52 -14.06
CA THR A 45 -12.31 -16.87 -14.63
C THR A 45 -12.20 -18.20 -15.36
N PHE A 46 -13.34 -18.81 -15.62
CA PHE A 46 -13.46 -19.96 -16.51
C PHE A 46 -14.19 -19.53 -17.78
N SER A 47 -13.69 -19.97 -18.93
CA SER A 47 -14.42 -19.84 -20.19
C SER A 47 -15.66 -20.75 -20.19
N LYS A 48 -16.58 -20.57 -21.16
CA LYS A 48 -17.74 -21.46 -21.34
C LYS A 48 -17.36 -22.93 -21.55
N ASP A 49 -16.14 -23.17 -22.04
CA ASP A 49 -15.60 -24.51 -22.30
C ASP A 49 -14.84 -25.08 -21.08
N GLY A 50 -14.91 -24.42 -19.92
CA GLY A 50 -14.27 -24.89 -18.68
C GLY A 50 -12.77 -24.59 -18.59
N VAL A 51 -12.22 -23.76 -19.48
CA VAL A 51 -10.78 -23.43 -19.50
C VAL A 51 -10.47 -22.30 -18.52
N LEU A 52 -9.50 -22.52 -17.63
CA LEU A 52 -9.04 -21.53 -16.66
C LEU A 52 -8.23 -20.41 -17.32
N SER A 53 -8.54 -19.17 -16.94
CA SER A 53 -7.70 -18.00 -17.19
C SER A 53 -7.44 -17.25 -15.88
N ILE A 54 -6.17 -17.01 -15.56
CA ILE A 54 -5.73 -16.26 -14.38
C ILE A 54 -5.20 -14.90 -14.84
N TYR A 55 -5.69 -13.82 -14.24
CA TYR A 55 -5.32 -12.45 -14.56
C TYR A 55 -4.57 -11.80 -13.40
N PRO A 56 -3.50 -11.03 -13.67
CA PRO A 56 -2.85 -10.23 -12.65
C PRO A 56 -3.80 -9.18 -12.07
N PRO A 57 -3.53 -8.67 -10.85
CA PRO A 57 -4.22 -7.50 -10.34
C PRO A 57 -4.11 -6.34 -11.34
N ALA A 58 -5.16 -5.54 -11.44
CA ALA A 58 -5.12 -4.31 -12.23
C ALA A 58 -4.00 -3.40 -11.70
N GLU A 59 -3.31 -2.72 -12.62
CA GLU A 59 -2.33 -1.72 -12.22
C GLU A 59 -3.02 -0.62 -11.39
N PRO A 60 -2.40 -0.14 -10.30
CA PRO A 60 -2.96 0.95 -9.52
C PRO A 60 -3.21 2.18 -10.38
N THR A 61 -4.37 2.79 -10.20
CA THR A 61 -4.72 4.03 -10.90
C THR A 61 -3.83 5.18 -10.42
N ALA A 62 -3.83 6.30 -11.15
CA ALA A 62 -3.12 7.50 -10.70
C ALA A 62 -3.63 7.96 -9.32
N ASP A 63 -4.93 7.81 -9.04
CA ASP A 63 -5.53 8.16 -7.76
C ASP A 63 -5.09 7.20 -6.64
N ASP A 64 -5.01 5.89 -6.91
CA ASP A 64 -4.50 4.90 -5.93
C ASP A 64 -3.03 5.19 -5.57
N LYS A 65 -2.21 5.51 -6.58
CA LYS A 65 -0.80 5.91 -6.38
C LYS A 65 -0.72 7.20 -5.56
N ALA A 66 -1.56 8.20 -5.87
CA ALA A 66 -1.60 9.45 -5.13
C ALA A 66 -2.05 9.26 -3.68
N ALA A 67 -3.04 8.42 -3.43
CA ALA A 67 -3.52 8.11 -2.08
C ALA A 67 -2.44 7.39 -1.25
N SER A 68 -1.80 6.38 -1.83
CA SER A 68 -0.69 5.64 -1.19
C SER A 68 0.48 6.56 -0.84
N ALA A 69 0.88 7.44 -1.78
CA ALA A 69 1.96 8.39 -1.54
C ALA A 69 1.58 9.45 -0.49
N ARG A 70 0.34 9.94 -0.44
CA ARG A 70 -0.10 10.84 0.65
C ARG A 70 -0.06 10.14 2.01
N ALA A 71 -0.52 8.90 2.10
CA ALA A 71 -0.46 8.12 3.33
C ALA A 71 0.99 7.92 3.82
N GLN A 72 1.90 7.62 2.91
CA GLN A 72 3.33 7.51 3.23
C GLN A 72 3.91 8.86 3.70
N ARG A 73 3.55 9.97 3.04
CA ARG A 73 3.97 11.32 3.47
C ARG A 73 3.51 11.60 4.88
N ASP A 74 2.26 11.33 5.18
CA ASP A 74 1.64 11.65 6.46
C ASP A 74 2.28 10.80 7.58
N LEU A 75 2.60 9.53 7.30
CA LEU A 75 3.37 8.66 8.20
C LEU A 75 4.78 9.20 8.47
N ILE A 76 5.52 9.62 7.44
CA ILE A 76 6.86 10.18 7.63
C ILE A 76 6.77 11.51 8.39
N MET A 77 5.77 12.35 8.08
CA MET A 77 5.55 13.61 8.78
C MET A 77 5.27 13.40 10.28
N SER A 78 4.50 12.38 10.67
CA SER A 78 4.26 12.07 12.09
C SER A 78 5.52 11.55 12.77
N GLN A 79 6.31 10.70 12.09
CA GLN A 79 7.58 10.19 12.61
C GLN A 79 8.61 11.30 12.90
N CYS A 80 8.55 12.42 12.18
CA CYS A 80 9.48 13.54 12.38
C CYS A 80 8.91 14.66 13.25
N GLU A 81 7.66 14.55 13.73
CA GLU A 81 7.01 15.59 14.51
C GLU A 81 7.64 15.76 15.89
N TRP A 82 7.96 14.66 16.56
CA TRP A 82 8.58 14.69 17.89
C TRP A 82 9.93 15.43 17.91
N VAL A 83 10.71 15.36 16.83
CA VAL A 83 12.03 16.02 16.73
C VAL A 83 11.87 17.53 16.84
N VAL A 84 10.88 18.07 16.12
CA VAL A 84 10.61 19.52 16.06
C VAL A 84 9.98 19.99 17.36
N ASN A 85 9.04 19.23 17.91
CA ASN A 85 8.38 19.59 19.16
C ASN A 85 9.39 19.58 20.32
N ARG A 86 10.20 18.52 20.45
CA ARG A 86 11.27 18.45 21.46
C ARG A 86 12.24 19.63 21.36
N HIS A 87 12.64 20.02 20.15
CA HIS A 87 13.56 21.15 19.98
C HIS A 87 12.93 22.47 20.44
N ARG A 88 11.63 22.69 20.18
CA ARG A 88 10.89 23.85 20.68
C ARG A 88 10.79 23.84 22.21
N ASP A 89 10.41 22.70 22.79
CA ASP A 89 10.31 22.54 24.24
C ASP A 89 11.66 22.84 24.93
N GLN A 90 12.77 22.40 24.34
CA GLN A 90 14.12 22.68 24.83
C GLN A 90 14.52 24.16 24.72
N GLN A 91 14.11 24.83 23.64
CA GLN A 91 14.31 26.28 23.49
C GLN A 91 13.54 27.05 24.57
N ASP A 92 12.26 26.69 24.78
CA ASP A 92 11.39 27.34 25.77
C ASP A 92 11.88 27.09 27.20
N ALA A 93 12.42 25.90 27.49
CA ALA A 93 13.01 25.56 28.78
C ALA A 93 14.37 26.22 29.04
N GLY A 94 15.03 26.79 28.01
CA GLY A 94 16.33 27.44 28.13
C GLY A 94 17.48 26.53 28.58
N SER A 95 17.28 25.21 28.58
CA SER A 95 18.21 24.20 29.15
C SER A 95 19.27 23.71 28.16
N GLY A 96 19.34 24.33 26.97
CA GLY A 96 20.14 23.85 25.84
C GLY A 96 19.37 22.86 24.96
N THR A 97 19.71 22.81 23.67
CA THR A 97 19.02 21.99 22.67
C THR A 97 19.86 20.76 22.29
N SER A 98 19.20 19.61 22.10
CA SER A 98 19.87 18.38 21.64
C SER A 98 20.25 18.41 20.16
N LEU A 99 19.68 19.36 19.40
CA LEU A 99 20.07 19.66 18.02
C LEU A 99 20.73 21.02 17.98
N SER A 100 21.74 21.18 17.12
CA SER A 100 22.21 22.51 16.74
C SER A 100 21.14 23.24 15.92
N THR A 101 21.24 24.57 15.86
CA THR A 101 20.36 25.39 15.00
C THR A 101 20.40 24.93 13.55
N ALA A 102 21.59 24.58 13.03
CA ALA A 102 21.74 24.09 11.66
C ALA A 102 21.00 22.76 11.44
N GLN A 103 21.14 21.80 12.36
CA GLN A 103 20.42 20.53 12.27
C GLN A 103 18.91 20.72 12.35
N TYR A 104 18.44 21.60 13.24
CA TYR A 104 17.01 21.93 13.33
C TYR A 104 16.48 22.55 12.02
N GLN A 105 17.24 23.45 11.38
CA GLN A 105 16.87 23.99 10.07
C GLN A 105 16.83 22.91 8.98
N THR A 106 17.75 21.94 9.00
CA THR A 106 17.69 20.79 8.08
C THR A 106 16.40 19.98 8.28
N TRP A 107 15.98 19.74 9.52
CA TRP A 107 14.72 19.07 9.82
C TRP A 107 13.48 19.86 9.36
N LEU A 108 13.49 21.20 9.48
CA LEU A 108 12.41 22.05 8.97
C LEU A 108 12.33 22.01 7.44
N SER A 109 13.46 22.13 6.74
CA SER A 109 13.55 22.01 5.28
C SER A 109 13.10 20.63 4.80
N TYR A 110 13.51 19.56 5.48
CA TYR A 110 13.07 18.19 5.20
C TYR A 110 11.55 18.05 5.26
N ARG A 111 10.93 18.55 6.33
CA ARG A 111 9.45 18.55 6.49
C ARG A 111 8.76 19.39 5.44
N GLN A 112 9.37 20.49 5.00
CA GLN A 112 8.81 21.30 3.91
C GLN A 112 8.85 20.53 2.59
N SER A 113 9.97 19.88 2.26
CA SER A 113 10.07 19.02 1.07
C SER A 113 9.03 17.91 1.08
N LEU A 114 8.74 17.30 2.24
CA LEU A 114 7.65 16.32 2.36
C LEU A 114 6.27 16.91 2.04
N ARG A 115 5.97 18.14 2.46
CA ARG A 115 4.71 18.80 2.09
C ARG A 115 4.60 19.07 0.60
N ASP A 116 5.73 19.33 -0.04
CA ASP A 116 5.82 19.69 -1.44
C ASP A 116 5.91 18.46 -2.38
N ILE A 117 5.87 17.22 -1.87
CA ILE A 117 5.95 16.02 -2.73
C ILE A 117 4.86 15.98 -3.82
N SER A 118 3.66 16.48 -3.51
CA SER A 118 2.55 16.46 -4.46
C SER A 118 2.64 17.53 -5.53
N LYS A 119 3.67 18.39 -5.46
CA LYS A 119 4.00 19.41 -6.46
C LYS A 119 5.10 18.95 -7.41
N GLN A 120 5.66 17.75 -7.21
CA GLN A 120 6.67 17.20 -8.10
C GLN A 120 6.10 16.97 -9.50
N PRO A 121 6.90 17.16 -10.57
CA PRO A 121 6.44 16.99 -11.94
C PRO A 121 6.06 15.53 -12.27
N THR A 122 6.62 14.58 -11.54
CA THR A 122 6.40 13.14 -11.70
C THR A 122 5.25 12.60 -10.85
N TRP A 123 4.59 13.45 -10.06
CA TRP A 123 3.46 13.07 -9.24
C TRP A 123 2.26 12.62 -10.10
N PRO A 124 1.52 11.55 -9.71
CA PRO A 124 1.78 10.61 -8.62
C PRO A 124 2.55 9.34 -9.07
N THR A 125 3.02 9.32 -10.31
CA THR A 125 3.60 8.13 -10.95
C THR A 125 4.97 7.74 -10.40
N SER A 126 5.81 8.73 -10.09
CA SER A 126 7.09 8.55 -9.41
C SER A 126 7.27 9.67 -8.39
N VAL A 127 7.57 9.31 -7.15
CA VAL A 127 7.73 10.27 -6.05
C VAL A 127 9.17 10.21 -5.55
N ASP A 128 9.87 11.32 -5.68
CA ASP A 128 11.23 11.49 -5.16
C ASP A 128 11.15 11.87 -3.69
N TRP A 129 11.34 10.88 -2.82
CA TRP A 129 11.28 11.08 -1.37
C TRP A 129 12.56 11.78 -0.88
N PRO A 130 12.44 12.88 -0.10
CA PRO A 130 13.62 13.48 0.50
C PRO A 130 14.28 12.51 1.48
N THR A 131 15.61 12.58 1.60
CA THR A 131 16.38 11.79 2.57
C THR A 131 16.26 12.40 3.97
N ALA A 132 15.96 11.57 4.96
CA ALA A 132 15.86 12.01 6.35
C ALA A 132 17.21 12.56 6.85
N PRO A 133 17.24 13.71 7.55
CA PRO A 133 18.44 14.19 8.22
C PRO A 133 18.87 13.21 9.32
N PRO A 134 20.16 13.20 9.70
CA PRO A 134 20.60 12.38 10.83
C PRO A 134 19.85 12.79 12.10
N ALA A 135 19.45 11.80 12.90
CA ALA A 135 18.96 12.04 14.24
C ALA A 135 20.06 12.74 15.07
N ALA A 136 19.65 13.49 16.10
CA ALA A 136 20.61 14.02 17.06
C ALA A 136 21.53 12.88 17.52
N ALA A 137 22.85 13.09 17.49
CA ALA A 137 23.77 12.17 18.16
C ALA A 137 23.31 12.02 19.61
N GLU A 138 23.16 10.79 20.09
CA GLU A 138 22.94 10.55 21.52
C GLU A 138 24.08 11.25 22.28
N PRO A 139 23.79 11.96 23.38
CA PRO A 139 24.85 12.41 24.25
C PRO A 139 25.60 11.16 24.71
N GLN A 140 26.87 11.06 24.34
CA GLN A 140 27.75 10.04 24.90
C GLN A 140 27.88 10.37 26.40
N GLU A 141 27.34 9.49 27.24
CA GLU A 141 27.60 9.48 28.69
C GLU A 141 29.10 9.37 29.00
#